data_AF-A0A8H6NKZ7-F1
#
_entry.id   AF-A0A8H6NKZ7-F1
#
_cell.length_a   1.000
_cell.length_b   1.000
_cell.length_c   1.000
_cell.angle_alpha   90.00
_cell.angle_beta   90.00
_cell.angle_gamma   90.00
#
_symmetry.space_group_name_H-M   'P 1'
#
loop_
_entity.id
_entity.type
_entity.pdbx_description
1 polymer ?
#
loop_
_entity_poly.entity_id
_entity_poly.type
_entity_poly.pdbx_seq_one_letter_code
_entity_poly.pdbx_strand_id
1 'polypeptide(L)'
;MARVLAQRSGQDVQCYAQDPLYSQQCTEYLQSRGFKILDGVRGFIEVDDTSLVFTVAPTIPVKQVITDLARPAVIVWEKWRPVVAKKFASKPP
;
A
#
# COMPACT_ATOMS: atom_id res chain seq x y z
N MET A 1 1.36 3.76 -12.23
CA MET A 1 -0.11 3.72 -12.22
C MET A 1 -0.71 5.12 -12.28
N ALA A 2 -0.43 6.00 -11.32
CA ALA A 2 -0.94 7.39 -11.28
C ALA A 2 -0.82 8.15 -12.62
N ARG A 3 0.35 8.15 -13.26
CA ARG A 3 0.54 8.75 -14.60
C ARG A 3 -0.45 8.23 -15.66
N VAL A 4 -0.71 6.91 -15.66
CA VAL A 4 -1.63 6.29 -16.62
C VAL A 4 -3.08 6.66 -16.31
N LEU A 5 -3.44 6.72 -15.03
CA LEU A 5 -4.77 7.19 -14.60
C LEU A 5 -4.98 8.64 -15.04
N ALA A 6 -4.02 9.53 -14.75
CA ALA A 6 -4.09 10.93 -15.14
C ALA A 6 -4.21 11.14 -16.65
N GLN A 7 -3.44 10.39 -17.44
CA GLN A 7 -3.54 10.42 -18.91
C GLN A 7 -4.90 9.97 -19.45
N ARG A 8 -5.58 9.06 -18.74
CA ARG A 8 -6.89 8.53 -19.17
C ARG A 8 -8.08 9.34 -18.64
N SER A 9 -7.96 9.90 -17.44
CA SER A 9 -9.02 10.72 -16.84
C SER A 9 -8.93 12.20 -17.24
N GLY A 10 -7.75 12.67 -17.66
CA GLY A 10 -7.48 14.10 -17.84
C GLY A 10 -7.40 14.88 -16.52
N GLN A 11 -7.33 14.17 -15.38
CA GLN A 11 -7.25 14.77 -14.05
C GLN A 11 -5.95 14.38 -13.36
N ASP A 12 -5.32 15.32 -12.66
CA ASP A 12 -4.15 15.02 -11.85
C ASP A 12 -4.51 14.05 -10.72
N VAL A 13 -3.61 13.12 -10.45
CA VAL A 13 -3.78 12.09 -9.42
C VAL A 13 -2.81 12.37 -8.28
N GLN A 14 -3.35 12.83 -7.16
CA GLN A 14 -2.57 13.01 -5.93
C GLN A 14 -2.10 11.66 -5.42
N CYS A 15 -0.80 11.54 -5.13
CA CYS A 15 -0.19 10.31 -4.66
C CYS A 15 0.27 10.44 -3.21
N TYR A 16 -0.11 9.48 -2.38
CA TYR A 16 0.32 9.35 -1.00
C TYR A 16 1.11 8.07 -0.79
N ALA A 17 2.09 8.10 0.11
CA ALA A 17 2.81 6.91 0.54
C ALA A 17 3.02 6.92 2.05
N GLN A 18 2.85 5.75 2.68
CA GLN A 18 3.04 5.57 4.10
C GLN A 18 3.65 4.19 4.34
N ASP A 19 4.80 4.18 5.02
CA ASP A 19 5.39 2.98 5.62
C ASP A 19 6.27 3.44 6.79
N PRO A 20 6.03 2.96 8.03
CA PRO A 20 6.87 3.30 9.19
C PRO A 20 8.33 2.90 9.04
N LEU A 21 8.65 1.98 8.13
CA LEU A 21 10.00 1.45 7.91
C LEU A 21 10.73 2.11 6.73
N TYR A 22 10.15 3.14 6.10
CA TYR A 22 10.89 3.87 5.06
C TYR A 22 12.16 4.49 5.63
N SER A 23 13.28 4.21 4.97
CA SER A 23 14.50 4.97 5.20
C SER A 23 14.36 6.37 4.59
N GLN A 24 15.27 7.26 4.97
CA GLN A 24 15.35 8.61 4.38
C GLN A 24 15.46 8.55 2.85
N GLN A 25 16.27 7.63 2.32
CA GLN A 25 16.44 7.47 0.86
C GLN A 25 15.13 7.02 0.19
N CYS A 26 14.33 6.16 0.84
CA CYS A 26 13.02 5.77 0.33
C CYS A 26 12.07 6.98 0.25
N THR A 27 12.00 7.79 1.32
CA THR A 27 11.13 8.97 1.34
C THR A 27 11.56 10.01 0.30
N GLU A 28 12.85 10.32 0.19
CA GLU A 28 13.39 11.27 -0.80
C GLU A 28 13.11 10.81 -2.23
N TYR A 29 13.32 9.51 -2.50
CA TYR A 29 13.01 8.94 -3.81
C TYR A 29 11.54 9.10 -4.17
N LEU A 30 10.62 8.76 -3.26
CA LEU A 30 9.17 8.88 -3.50
C LEU A 30 8.73 10.34 -3.66
N GLN A 31 9.25 11.25 -2.85
CA GLN A 31 8.98 12.69 -2.96
C GLN A 31 9.44 13.25 -4.31
N SER A 32 10.62 12.84 -4.80
CA SER A 32 11.11 13.24 -6.15
C SER A 32 10.19 12.77 -7.29
N ARG A 33 9.29 11.81 -7.01
CA ARG A 33 8.27 11.30 -7.94
C ARG A 33 6.88 11.90 -7.71
N GLY A 34 6.75 12.89 -6.81
CA GLY A 34 5.50 13.60 -6.53
C GLY A 34 4.61 12.93 -5.47
N PHE A 35 5.13 11.96 -4.70
CA PHE A 35 4.38 11.41 -3.57
C PHE A 35 4.46 12.33 -2.35
N LYS A 36 3.34 12.54 -1.67
CA LYS A 36 3.29 13.10 -0.32
C LYS A 36 3.46 11.96 0.69
N ILE A 37 4.54 12.00 1.45
CA ILE A 37 4.79 11.04 2.54
C ILE A 37 3.89 11.39 3.73
N LEU A 38 3.17 10.39 4.24
CA LEU A 38 2.29 10.51 5.39
C LEU A 38 2.87 9.76 6.59
N ASP A 39 2.53 10.24 7.78
CA ASP A 39 2.95 9.70 9.07
C ASP A 39 1.77 9.12 9.87
N GLY A 40 2.09 8.26 10.84
CA GLY A 40 1.13 7.71 11.79
C GLY A 40 -0.02 6.97 11.13
N VAL A 41 -1.25 7.48 11.30
CA VAL A 41 -2.47 6.89 10.74
C VAL A 41 -3.09 7.74 9.63
N ARG A 42 -2.40 8.79 9.17
CA ARG A 42 -2.98 9.76 8.22
C ARG A 42 -3.36 9.13 6.88
N GLY A 43 -2.67 8.08 6.45
CA GLY A 43 -3.02 7.33 5.26
C GLY A 43 -4.43 6.73 5.29
N PHE A 44 -5.00 6.44 6.47
CA PHE A 44 -6.39 5.99 6.58
C PHE A 44 -7.40 7.13 6.42
N ILE A 45 -7.00 8.36 6.78
CA ILE A 45 -7.85 9.56 6.77
C ILE A 45 -7.95 10.14 5.36
N GLU A 46 -6.87 10.05 4.58
CA GLU A 46 -6.80 10.58 3.20
C GLU A 46 -7.52 9.69 2.17
N VAL A 47 -8.05 8.53 2.59
CA VAL A 47 -8.80 7.62 1.70
C VAL A 47 -10.28 7.99 1.70
N ASP A 48 -10.84 8.10 0.51
CA ASP A 48 -12.27 8.32 0.26
C ASP A 48 -12.83 7.30 -0.76
N ASP A 49 -14.07 7.50 -1.19
CA ASP A 49 -14.77 6.63 -2.14
C ASP A 49 -14.23 6.72 -3.59
N THR A 50 -13.42 7.72 -3.90
CA THR A 50 -12.75 7.89 -5.22
C THR A 50 -11.34 7.32 -5.25
N SER A 51 -10.82 6.90 -4.09
CA SER A 51 -9.44 6.51 -3.92
C SER A 51 -9.12 5.12 -4.50
N LEU A 52 -7.88 4.96 -4.97
CA LEU A 52 -7.26 3.65 -5.22
C LEU A 52 -6.25 3.37 -4.12
N VAL A 53 -6.44 2.28 -3.39
CA VAL A 53 -5.53 1.85 -2.32
C VAL A 53 -4.67 0.68 -2.82
N PHE A 54 -3.35 0.84 -2.78
CA PHE A 54 -2.38 -0.20 -3.09
C PHE A 54 -1.61 -0.58 -1.82
N THR A 55 -1.68 -1.84 -1.41
CA THR A 55 -1.03 -2.33 -0.18
C THR A 55 -0.21 -3.58 -0.46
N VAL A 56 1.01 -3.61 0.09
CA VAL A 56 1.98 -4.70 -0.03
C VAL A 56 2.37 -5.14 1.38
N ALA A 57 2.27 -6.45 1.64
CA ALA A 57 2.61 -7.09 2.91
C ALA A 57 2.26 -6.31 4.18
N PRO A 58 1.01 -5.82 4.34
CA PRO A 58 0.68 -5.04 5.52
C PRO A 58 0.70 -5.92 6.78
N THR A 59 1.30 -5.41 7.85
CA THR A 59 1.30 -6.07 9.18
C THR A 59 -0.01 -5.86 9.95
N ILE A 60 -0.91 -5.04 9.42
CA ILE A 60 -2.22 -4.69 9.99
C ILE A 60 -3.32 -4.95 8.95
N PRO A 61 -4.59 -5.09 9.35
CA PRO A 61 -5.68 -5.43 8.43
C PRO A 61 -6.15 -4.21 7.59
N VAL A 62 -5.25 -3.61 6.81
CA VAL A 62 -5.51 -2.39 6.01
C VAL A 62 -6.81 -2.51 5.23
N LYS A 63 -6.98 -3.60 4.48
CA LYS A 63 -8.18 -3.84 3.67
C LYS A 63 -9.47 -3.76 4.50
N GLN A 64 -9.53 -4.42 5.66
CA GLN A 64 -10.76 -4.43 6.47
C GLN A 64 -11.06 -3.04 7.01
N VAL A 65 -10.03 -2.35 7.52
CA VAL A 65 -10.15 -1.00 8.08
C VAL A 65 -10.64 0.00 7.02
N ILE A 66 -9.97 0.09 5.87
CA ILE A 66 -10.34 1.07 4.82
C ILE A 66 -11.68 0.75 4.15
N THR A 67 -12.09 -0.52 4.06
CA THR A 67 -13.44 -0.85 3.56
C THR A 67 -14.54 -0.49 4.54
N ASP A 68 -14.24 -0.46 5.84
CA ASP A 68 -15.22 -0.09 6.86
C ASP A 68 -15.32 1.44 6.99
N LEU A 69 -14.17 2.13 6.95
CA LEU A 69 -14.09 3.58 7.11
C LEU A 69 -14.53 4.37 5.87
N ALA A 70 -14.05 3.99 4.68
CA ALA A 70 -14.09 4.87 3.50
C ALA A 70 -14.67 4.23 2.22
N ARG A 71 -14.58 2.90 2.08
CA ARG A 71 -15.07 2.16 0.89
C ARG A 71 -14.47 2.68 -0.43
N PRO A 72 -13.14 2.64 -0.58
CA PRO A 72 -12.49 3.14 -1.80
C PRO A 72 -12.91 2.39 -3.06
N ALA A 73 -12.89 3.08 -4.19
CA ALA A 73 -13.26 2.54 -5.50
C ALA A 73 -12.49 1.26 -5.87
N VAL A 74 -11.19 1.20 -5.54
CA VAL A 74 -10.34 0.06 -5.86
C VAL A 74 -9.37 -0.21 -4.71
N ILE A 75 -9.22 -1.49 -4.35
CA ILE A 75 -8.17 -1.95 -3.44
C ILE A 75 -7.37 -3.04 -4.17
N VAL A 76 -6.09 -2.78 -4.35
CA VAL A 76 -5.13 -3.77 -4.82
C VAL A 76 -4.35 -4.26 -3.61
N TRP A 77 -4.56 -5.53 -3.27
CA TRP A 77 -3.90 -6.17 -2.13
C TRP A 77 -3.38 -7.55 -2.54
N GLU A 78 -2.35 -8.02 -1.85
CA GLU A 78 -1.85 -9.38 -2.03
C GLU A 78 -2.72 -10.41 -1.30
N LYS A 79 -3.04 -11.50 -1.98
CA LYS A 79 -3.65 -12.65 -1.31
C LYS A 79 -2.59 -13.33 -0.44
N TRP A 80 -2.77 -13.32 0.88
CA TRP A 80 -1.91 -14.06 1.79
C TRP A 80 -1.78 -15.51 1.33
N ARG A 81 -0.53 -15.98 1.22
CA ARG A 81 -0.20 -17.39 1.00
C ARG A 81 0.65 -17.86 2.17
N PRO A 82 0.28 -18.95 2.86
CA PRO A 82 1.16 -19.52 3.85
C PRO A 82 2.46 -19.94 3.18
N VAL A 83 3.60 -19.56 3.78
CA VAL A 83 4.88 -20.20 3.45
C VAL A 83 4.77 -21.63 3.99
N VAL A 84 4.59 -22.60 3.09
CA VAL A 84 4.68 -24.00 3.46
C VAL A 84 6.15 -24.24 3.80
N ALA A 85 6.46 -24.31 5.10
CA ALA A 85 7.79 -24.73 5.54
C ALA A 85 8.07 -26.11 4.96
N LYS A 86 8.97 -26.20 3.97
CA LYS A 86 9.55 -27.49 3.60
C LYS A 86 10.23 -28.01 4.86
N LYS A 87 9.66 -29.06 5.46
CA LYS A 87 10.31 -29.81 6.54
C LYS A 87 11.69 -30.20 6.01
N PHE A 88 12.74 -29.56 6.52
CA PHE A 88 14.06 -30.18 6.50
C PHE A 88 13.91 -31.43 7.36
N ALA A 89 13.69 -32.57 6.70
CA ALA A 89 13.78 -33.86 7.35
C ALA A 89 15.22 -33.95 7.85
N SER A 90 15.41 -33.76 9.16
CA SER A 90 16.59 -34.23 9.86
C SER A 90 16.71 -35.71 9.53
N LYS A 91 17.69 -36.07 8.71
CA LYS A 91 18.08 -37.47 8.51
C LYS A 91 18.50 -38.01 9.89
N PRO A 92 17.89 -39.08 10.43
CA PRO A 92 18.38 -39.73 11.63
C PRO A 92 19.27 -40.94 11.25
N PRO A 93 20.02 -41.44 12.24
CA PRO A 93 21.39 -41.07 12.59
C PRO A 93 22.46 -41.57 11.59
#